data_AF-A0A897MVA2-F1
#
_entry.id   AF-A0A897MVA2-F1
#
_cell.length_a   1.000
_cell.length_b   1.000
_cell.length_c   1.000
_cell.angle_alpha   90.00
_cell.angle_beta   90.00
_cell.angle_gamma   90.00
#
_symmetry.space_group_name_H-M   'P 1'
#
loop_
_entity.id
_entity.type
_entity.pdbx_description
1 polymer ?
#
loop_
_entity_poly.entity_id
_entity_poly.type
_entity_poly.pdbx_seq_one_letter_code
_entity_poly.pdbx_strand_id
1 'polypeptide(L)'
;MLSKPLGVVKYALFAVFDPARIVSGSVTEFDRTRWRQFKRAIQLSLFYLVNLVLYAVPLTLAGFGQVGDPGESPAIVESVAAGIGIGPELLWSYVMAFVQNCSYLFLFSILTFVMFHLAVWVTRSSNGYLQSINTVVYSTGIYLAAIFSVTWYITMAESIVVAEEWLIWLQAEFVYTIIDAVGSDLELATGRPEPVSLADATRAGVSTLALLFVSIAYYLYSLYLGAQINHDANRTTALLTVVLVVVSPALFVLGSVLVALYGGALSLTTV
;
A
#
# COMPACT_ATOMS: atom_id res chain seq x y z
N MET A 1 -18.05 -14.38 6.60
CA MET A 1 -18.39 -15.74 6.13
C MET A 1 -18.57 -15.67 4.62
N LEU A 2 -17.52 -16.02 3.87
CA LEU A 2 -17.58 -16.19 2.41
C LEU A 2 -17.57 -17.69 2.13
N SER A 3 -18.72 -18.33 2.25
CA SER A 3 -18.90 -19.75 1.89
C SER A 3 -19.78 -19.84 0.65
N LYS A 4 -19.17 -19.57 -0.52
CA LYS A 4 -19.51 -20.10 -1.86
C LYS A 4 -18.59 -19.41 -2.89
N PRO A 5 -18.02 -20.13 -3.87
CA PRO A 5 -17.19 -19.53 -4.93
C PRO A 5 -17.93 -18.43 -5.71
N LEU A 6 -19.26 -18.55 -5.84
CA LEU A 6 -20.16 -17.50 -6.35
C LEU A 6 -20.08 -16.18 -5.58
N GLY A 7 -19.76 -16.23 -4.28
CA GLY A 7 -19.59 -15.04 -3.45
C GLY A 7 -18.34 -14.25 -3.82
N VAL A 8 -17.24 -14.92 -4.14
CA VAL A 8 -15.97 -14.26 -4.53
C VAL A 8 -16.10 -13.60 -5.89
N VAL A 9 -16.70 -14.30 -6.88
CA VAL A 9 -16.94 -13.74 -8.22
C VAL A 9 -17.87 -12.53 -8.15
N LYS A 10 -18.96 -12.63 -7.38
CA LYS A 10 -19.90 -11.53 -7.17
C LYS A 10 -19.23 -10.34 -6.47
N TYR A 11 -18.33 -10.60 -5.54
CA TYR A 11 -17.58 -9.58 -4.82
C TYR A 11 -16.60 -8.85 -5.75
N ALA A 12 -15.87 -9.57 -6.61
CA ALA A 12 -15.02 -8.98 -7.63
C ALA A 12 -15.82 -8.15 -8.65
N LEU A 13 -16.96 -8.67 -9.11
CA LEU A 13 -17.86 -7.93 -10.01
C LEU A 13 -18.37 -6.64 -9.37
N PHE A 14 -18.78 -6.66 -8.10
CA PHE A 14 -19.19 -5.45 -7.41
C PHE A 14 -18.03 -4.49 -7.19
N ALA A 15 -16.81 -4.95 -6.90
CA ALA A 15 -15.67 -4.06 -6.80
C ALA A 15 -15.40 -3.28 -8.10
N VAL A 16 -15.69 -3.87 -9.26
CA VAL A 16 -15.48 -3.21 -10.56
C VAL A 16 -16.70 -2.37 -10.99
N PHE A 17 -17.91 -2.93 -10.88
CA PHE A 17 -19.11 -2.36 -11.47
C PHE A 17 -20.04 -1.64 -10.47
N ASP A 18 -19.93 -1.93 -9.17
CA ASP A 18 -20.74 -1.31 -8.12
C ASP A 18 -19.97 -1.22 -6.79
N PRO A 19 -18.89 -0.41 -6.75
CA PRO A 19 -18.00 -0.33 -5.58
C PRO A 19 -18.74 0.18 -4.34
N ALA A 20 -19.84 0.92 -4.51
CA ALA A 20 -20.68 1.38 -3.42
C ALA A 20 -21.18 0.20 -2.57
N ARG A 21 -21.55 -0.94 -3.17
CA ARG A 21 -22.01 -2.14 -2.42
C ARG A 21 -20.92 -2.79 -1.58
N ILE A 22 -19.66 -2.67 -1.99
CA ILE A 22 -18.52 -3.19 -1.24
C ILE A 22 -18.24 -2.29 -0.03
N VAL A 23 -18.24 -0.98 -0.29
CA VAL A 23 -17.93 0.05 0.71
C VAL A 23 -19.05 0.19 1.74
N SER A 24 -20.31 0.03 1.32
CA SER A 24 -21.52 0.18 2.13
C SER A 24 -21.73 -0.95 3.14
N GLY A 25 -20.67 -1.59 3.62
CA GLY A 25 -20.69 -2.75 4.53
C GLY A 25 -21.48 -2.48 5.79
N SER A 26 -22.81 -2.56 5.66
CA SER A 26 -23.87 -2.34 6.63
C SER A 26 -23.55 -1.23 7.64
N VAL A 27 -23.85 0.02 7.29
CA VAL A 27 -23.88 1.17 8.22
C VAL A 27 -24.65 0.80 9.51
N THR A 28 -25.67 -0.05 9.39
CA THR A 28 -26.49 -0.61 10.49
C THR A 28 -25.80 -1.66 11.37
N GLU A 29 -24.60 -2.15 11.02
CA GLU A 29 -23.85 -3.09 11.86
C GLU A 29 -22.96 -2.42 12.90
N PHE A 30 -22.62 -1.14 12.70
CA PHE A 30 -21.78 -0.39 13.63
C PHE A 30 -22.56 0.14 14.85
N ASP A 31 -23.88 0.28 14.75
CA ASP A 31 -24.80 0.64 15.84
C ASP A 31 -25.11 -0.53 16.80
N ARG A 32 -24.39 -1.65 16.69
CA ARG A 32 -24.62 -2.87 17.48
C ARG A 32 -23.78 -2.91 18.76
N THR A 33 -24.12 -3.84 19.67
CA THR A 33 -23.45 -4.03 20.96
C THR A 33 -21.92 -4.09 20.87
N ARG A 34 -21.21 -3.63 21.92
CA ARG A 34 -19.73 -3.61 22.01
C ARG A 34 -19.07 -4.93 21.59
N TRP A 35 -19.69 -6.06 21.92
CA TRP A 35 -19.20 -7.38 21.52
C TRP A 35 -19.20 -7.61 20.00
N ARG A 36 -20.23 -7.15 19.29
CA ARG A 36 -20.30 -7.25 17.83
C ARG A 36 -19.30 -6.32 17.16
N GLN A 37 -19.09 -5.12 17.70
CA GLN A 37 -18.04 -4.21 17.26
C GLN A 37 -16.64 -4.83 17.43
N PHE A 38 -16.36 -5.45 18.58
CA PHE A 38 -15.09 -6.15 18.83
C PHE A 38 -14.88 -7.32 17.84
N LYS A 39 -15.91 -8.16 17.64
CA LYS A 39 -15.85 -9.25 16.67
C LYS A 39 -15.60 -8.72 15.24
N ARG A 40 -16.19 -7.59 14.88
CA ARG A 40 -15.98 -6.95 13.58
C ARG A 40 -14.55 -6.41 13.44
N ALA A 41 -14.02 -5.77 14.48
CA ALA A 41 -12.63 -5.31 14.51
C ALA A 41 -11.67 -6.48 14.28
N ILE A 42 -11.83 -7.59 15.00
CA ILE A 42 -11.04 -8.81 14.79
C ILE A 42 -11.14 -9.31 13.34
N GLN A 43 -12.35 -9.36 12.78
CA GLN A 43 -12.54 -9.81 11.40
C GLN A 43 -11.82 -8.90 10.38
N LEU A 44 -11.90 -7.58 10.57
CA LEU A 44 -11.21 -6.62 9.70
C LEU A 44 -9.69 -6.74 9.87
N SER A 45 -9.18 -6.88 11.10
CA SER A 45 -7.76 -7.11 11.36
C SER A 45 -7.26 -8.40 10.71
N LEU A 46 -7.99 -9.51 10.83
CA LEU A 46 -7.60 -10.77 10.19
C LEU A 46 -7.62 -10.66 8.67
N PHE A 47 -8.66 -10.05 8.10
CA PHE A 47 -8.73 -9.82 6.65
C PHE A 47 -7.57 -8.95 6.17
N TYR A 48 -7.24 -7.89 6.92
CA TYR A 48 -6.10 -7.03 6.63
C TYR A 48 -4.78 -7.79 6.69
N LEU A 49 -4.53 -8.56 7.76
CA LEU A 49 -3.29 -9.33 7.92
C LEU A 49 -3.09 -10.37 6.80
N VAL A 50 -4.16 -11.03 6.38
CA VAL A 50 -4.10 -11.94 5.23
C VAL A 50 -3.71 -11.20 3.96
N ASN A 51 -4.34 -10.06 3.66
CA ASN A 51 -4.00 -9.25 2.49
C ASN A 51 -2.57 -8.71 2.58
N LEU A 52 -2.12 -8.28 3.76
CA LEU A 52 -0.76 -7.82 4.01
C LEU A 52 0.27 -8.88 3.60
N VAL A 53 0.09 -10.12 4.06
CA VAL A 53 0.96 -11.24 3.67
C VAL A 53 0.87 -11.52 2.17
N LEU A 54 -0.35 -11.56 1.61
CA LEU A 54 -0.56 -11.81 0.18
C LEU A 54 0.11 -10.76 -0.72
N TYR A 55 0.28 -9.53 -0.25
CA TYR A 55 0.97 -8.47 -1.00
C TYR A 55 2.47 -8.44 -0.75
N ALA A 56 2.91 -8.69 0.49
CA ALA A 56 4.32 -8.67 0.83
C ALA A 56 5.09 -9.82 0.16
N VAL A 57 4.49 -11.01 0.01
CA VAL A 57 5.14 -12.17 -0.64
C VAL A 57 5.59 -11.87 -2.08
N PRO A 58 4.72 -11.47 -3.02
CA PRO A 58 5.14 -11.23 -4.41
C PRO A 58 6.13 -10.07 -4.53
N LEU A 59 6.01 -9.04 -3.69
CA LEU A 59 6.99 -7.95 -3.64
C LEU A 59 8.37 -8.47 -3.23
N THR A 60 8.43 -9.30 -2.19
CA THR A 60 9.68 -9.89 -1.70
C THR A 60 10.29 -10.83 -2.75
N LEU A 61 9.47 -11.62 -3.44
CA LEU A 61 9.92 -12.48 -4.53
C LEU A 61 10.44 -11.70 -5.75
N ALA A 62 9.90 -10.51 -6.01
CA ALA A 62 10.39 -9.61 -7.05
C ALA A 62 11.64 -8.80 -6.61
N GLY A 63 12.18 -9.05 -5.41
CA GLY A 63 13.39 -8.40 -4.91
C GLY A 63 13.15 -7.06 -4.20
N PHE A 64 11.90 -6.61 -4.04
CA PHE A 64 11.61 -5.39 -3.28
C PHE A 64 11.89 -5.58 -1.79
N GLY A 65 12.32 -4.50 -1.12
CA GLY A 65 12.55 -4.47 0.32
C GLY A 65 13.94 -4.97 0.76
N GLN A 66 14.80 -5.38 -0.18
CA GLN A 66 16.21 -5.63 0.10
C GLN A 66 16.96 -4.30 0.19
N VAL A 67 17.28 -3.87 1.41
CA VAL A 67 18.08 -2.66 1.65
C VAL A 67 19.21 -3.03 2.62
N GLY A 68 20.44 -2.98 2.14
CA GLY A 68 21.65 -3.23 2.94
C GLY A 68 21.92 -4.71 3.23
N ASP A 69 22.89 -4.93 4.12
CA ASP A 69 23.24 -6.25 4.65
C ASP A 69 22.17 -6.69 5.68
N PRO A 70 21.48 -7.83 5.48
CA PRO A 70 20.50 -8.34 6.45
C PRO A 70 21.15 -8.75 7.80
N GLY A 71 22.47 -8.73 7.89
CA GLY A 71 23.23 -9.16 9.05
C GLY A 71 23.28 -10.68 9.19
N GLU A 72 23.92 -11.16 10.25
CA GLU A 72 24.10 -12.60 10.47
C GLU A 72 22.76 -13.32 10.72
N SER A 73 22.55 -14.44 10.04
CA SER A 73 21.35 -15.24 10.21
C SER A 73 21.30 -15.90 11.60
N PRO A 74 20.16 -15.87 12.32
CA PRO A 74 20.03 -16.58 13.59
C PRO A 74 20.11 -18.10 13.42
N ALA A 75 20.61 -18.83 14.43
CA ALA A 75 20.75 -20.30 14.40
C ALA A 75 19.44 -21.07 14.06
N ILE A 76 18.27 -20.52 14.39
CA ILE A 76 16.99 -21.10 14.00
C ILE A 76 16.77 -21.06 12.47
N VAL A 77 17.24 -19.99 11.80
CA VAL A 77 17.16 -19.84 10.35
C VAL A 77 18.09 -20.84 9.68
N GLU A 78 19.30 -21.05 10.21
CA GLU A 78 20.21 -22.09 9.73
C GLU A 78 19.58 -23.48 9.78
N SER A 79 18.94 -23.81 10.91
CA SER A 79 18.27 -25.09 11.13
C SER A 79 17.10 -25.30 10.15
N VAL A 80 16.29 -24.26 9.92
CA VAL A 80 15.16 -24.31 8.97
C VAL A 80 15.67 -24.39 7.54
N ALA A 81 16.67 -23.58 7.17
CA ALA A 81 17.27 -23.54 5.85
C ALA A 81 17.84 -24.91 5.45
N ALA A 82 18.57 -25.56 6.37
CA ALA A 82 19.05 -26.93 6.19
C ALA A 82 17.91 -27.94 5.98
N GLY A 83 16.79 -27.78 6.72
CA GLY A 83 15.61 -28.64 6.59
C GLY A 83 14.86 -28.53 5.26
N ILE A 84 14.94 -27.37 4.59
CA ILE A 84 14.27 -27.10 3.30
C ILE A 84 15.23 -27.06 2.10
N GLY A 85 16.53 -27.28 2.32
CA GLY A 85 17.54 -27.32 1.25
C GLY A 85 17.86 -25.96 0.62
N ILE A 86 17.70 -24.86 1.35
CA ILE A 86 18.03 -23.50 0.90
C ILE A 86 19.22 -23.00 1.72
N GLY A 87 20.05 -22.11 1.15
CA GLY A 87 21.14 -21.47 1.89
C GLY A 87 20.60 -20.56 3.02
N PRO A 88 21.19 -20.57 4.22
CA PRO A 88 20.73 -19.77 5.36
C PRO A 88 20.68 -18.28 5.06
N GLU A 89 21.69 -17.75 4.36
CA GLU A 89 21.74 -16.33 3.98
C GLU A 89 20.63 -15.93 3.02
N LEU A 90 20.29 -16.80 2.07
CA LEU A 90 19.20 -16.53 1.13
C LEU A 90 17.85 -16.52 1.86
N LEU A 91 17.63 -17.47 2.77
CA LEU A 91 16.41 -17.51 3.58
C LEU A 91 16.33 -16.28 4.50
N TRP A 92 17.45 -15.89 5.11
CA TRP A 92 17.50 -14.74 6.01
C TRP A 92 17.24 -13.43 5.29
N SER A 93 17.92 -13.19 4.17
CA SER A 93 17.68 -12.03 3.31
C SER A 93 16.21 -11.93 2.87
N TYR A 94 15.60 -13.06 2.47
CA TYR A 94 14.19 -13.12 2.12
C TYR A 94 13.28 -12.77 3.31
N VAL A 95 13.54 -13.31 4.50
CA VAL A 95 12.74 -13.01 5.71
C VAL A 95 12.83 -11.53 6.07
N MET A 96 14.03 -10.95 6.01
CA MET A 96 14.24 -9.52 6.31
C MET A 96 13.54 -8.62 5.29
N ALA A 97 13.66 -8.92 4.00
CA ALA A 97 12.93 -8.20 2.95
C ALA A 97 11.41 -8.35 3.12
N PHE A 98 10.91 -9.53 3.50
CA PHE A 98 9.50 -9.76 3.79
C PHE A 98 9.00 -8.93 4.98
N VAL A 99 9.76 -8.89 6.08
CA VAL A 99 9.45 -8.06 7.25
C VAL A 99 9.45 -6.57 6.88
N GLN A 100 10.43 -6.14 6.08
CA GLN A 100 10.52 -4.75 5.61
C GLN A 100 9.32 -4.37 4.75
N ASN A 101 8.95 -5.21 3.77
CA ASN A 101 7.76 -5.01 2.94
C ASN A 101 6.48 -4.98 3.78
N CYS A 102 6.30 -5.92 4.72
CA CYS A 102 5.15 -5.90 5.64
C CYS A 102 5.10 -4.59 6.44
N SER A 103 6.25 -4.13 6.94
CA SER A 103 6.35 -2.91 7.74
C SER A 103 5.98 -1.67 6.92
N TYR A 104 6.50 -1.55 5.69
CA TYR A 104 6.14 -0.46 4.79
C TYR A 104 4.64 -0.44 4.48
N LEU A 105 4.08 -1.58 4.06
CA LEU A 105 2.65 -1.70 3.77
C LEU A 105 1.78 -1.38 4.99
N PHE A 106 2.23 -1.79 6.18
CA PHE A 106 1.56 -1.49 7.44
C PHE A 106 1.59 0.00 7.79
N LEU A 107 2.76 0.64 7.72
CA LEU A 107 2.92 2.06 7.99
C LEU A 107 2.12 2.92 7.00
N PHE A 108 2.15 2.59 5.70
CA PHE A 108 1.32 3.25 4.70
C PHE A 108 -0.18 3.06 4.96
N SER A 109 -0.59 1.87 5.42
CA SER A 109 -1.99 1.61 5.79
C SER A 109 -2.42 2.44 7.01
N ILE A 110 -1.56 2.55 8.03
CA ILE A 110 -1.79 3.42 9.19
C ILE A 110 -1.91 4.87 8.73
N LEU A 111 -0.98 5.34 7.91
CA LEU A 111 -0.98 6.72 7.45
C LEU A 111 -2.24 7.02 6.62
N THR A 112 -2.62 6.11 5.73
CA THR A 112 -3.88 6.19 4.98
C THR A 112 -5.08 6.28 5.92
N PHE A 113 -5.14 5.43 6.94
CA PHE A 113 -6.20 5.47 7.95
C PHE A 113 -6.22 6.78 8.72
N VAL A 114 -5.08 7.26 9.20
CA VAL A 114 -4.96 8.51 9.94
C VAL A 114 -5.42 9.67 9.07
N MET A 115 -4.92 9.78 7.84
CA MET A 115 -5.29 10.87 6.92
C MET A 115 -6.76 10.82 6.54
N PHE A 116 -7.29 9.63 6.25
CA PHE A 116 -8.71 9.45 5.96
C PHE A 116 -9.59 9.84 7.16
N HIS A 117 -9.28 9.32 8.34
CA HIS A 117 -10.07 9.57 9.55
C HIS A 117 -9.97 11.03 10.01
N LEU A 118 -8.77 11.61 9.94
CA LEU A 118 -8.53 13.02 10.25
C LEU A 118 -9.35 13.92 9.34
N ALA A 119 -9.43 13.64 8.03
CA ALA A 119 -10.24 14.42 7.11
C ALA A 119 -11.71 14.44 7.52
N VAL A 120 -12.32 13.25 7.67
CA VAL A 120 -13.75 13.16 8.04
C VAL A 120 -14.02 13.70 9.44
N TRP A 121 -13.05 13.64 10.35
CA TRP A 121 -13.14 14.20 11.69
C TRP A 121 -13.07 15.73 11.68
N VAL A 122 -12.10 16.33 10.98
CA VAL A 122 -11.94 17.79 10.85
C VAL A 122 -13.15 18.41 10.16
N THR A 123 -13.71 17.74 9.15
CA THR A 123 -14.94 18.20 8.47
C THR A 123 -16.21 17.88 9.24
N ARG A 124 -16.11 17.31 10.45
CA ARG A 124 -17.22 16.95 11.33
C ARG A 124 -18.24 15.99 10.71
N SER A 125 -17.79 15.13 9.81
CA SER A 125 -18.59 14.06 9.20
C SER A 125 -18.27 12.69 9.79
N SER A 126 -17.46 12.61 10.85
CA SER A 126 -17.03 11.32 11.37
C SER A 126 -18.15 10.57 12.12
N ASN A 127 -18.57 9.43 11.58
CA ASN A 127 -19.43 8.44 12.26
C ASN A 127 -18.66 7.43 13.14
N GLY A 128 -17.35 7.61 13.33
CA GLY A 128 -16.52 6.75 14.17
C GLY A 128 -15.34 6.09 13.45
N TYR A 129 -14.36 5.62 14.22
CA TYR A 129 -13.11 5.07 13.66
C TYR A 129 -13.30 3.69 13.00
N LEU A 130 -14.26 2.87 13.47
CA LEU A 130 -14.51 1.55 12.88
C LEU A 130 -14.98 1.64 11.43
N GLN A 131 -15.76 2.67 11.08
CA GLN A 131 -16.20 2.98 9.73
C GLN A 131 -15.02 3.37 8.83
N SER A 132 -14.07 4.14 9.37
CA SER A 132 -12.83 4.49 8.67
C SER A 132 -11.94 3.26 8.47
N ILE A 133 -11.75 2.41 9.51
CA ILE A 133 -11.02 1.14 9.37
C ILE A 133 -11.68 0.26 8.32
N ASN A 134 -13.01 0.10 8.35
CA ASN A 134 -13.73 -0.68 7.36
C ASN A 134 -13.49 -0.16 5.94
N THR A 135 -13.60 1.16 5.74
CA THR A 135 -13.35 1.80 4.44
C THR A 135 -11.93 1.53 3.95
N VAL A 136 -10.92 1.76 4.79
CA VAL A 136 -9.52 1.60 4.42
C VAL A 136 -9.21 0.12 4.16
N VAL A 137 -9.57 -0.78 5.07
CA VAL A 137 -9.27 -2.21 4.92
C VAL A 137 -9.89 -2.80 3.64
N TYR A 138 -11.11 -2.42 3.27
CA TYR A 138 -11.74 -2.92 2.04
C TYR A 138 -11.23 -2.25 0.77
N SER A 139 -10.99 -0.93 0.78
CA SER A 139 -10.42 -0.23 -0.37
C SER A 139 -8.99 -0.70 -0.64
N THR A 140 -8.17 -0.77 0.40
CA THR A 140 -6.82 -1.34 0.36
C THR A 140 -6.85 -2.81 -0.05
N GLY A 141 -7.77 -3.63 0.50
CA GLY A 141 -7.81 -5.06 0.23
C GLY A 141 -8.14 -5.46 -1.22
N ILE A 142 -8.84 -4.63 -2.00
CA ILE A 142 -9.20 -5.00 -3.38
C ILE A 142 -8.34 -4.24 -4.38
N TYR A 143 -8.30 -2.92 -4.25
CA TYR A 143 -7.64 -2.10 -5.27
C TYR A 143 -6.13 -2.12 -5.10
N LEU A 144 -5.61 -2.27 -3.88
CA LEU A 144 -4.17 -2.45 -3.71
C LEU A 144 -3.71 -3.82 -4.23
N ALA A 145 -4.54 -4.86 -4.16
CA ALA A 145 -4.26 -6.12 -4.85
C ALA A 145 -4.12 -5.93 -6.36
N ALA A 146 -5.03 -5.17 -6.98
CA ALA A 146 -4.95 -4.84 -8.41
C ALA A 146 -3.70 -4.02 -8.73
N ILE A 147 -3.44 -2.95 -7.97
CA ILE A 147 -2.25 -2.08 -8.13
C ILE A 147 -0.98 -2.93 -8.02
N PHE A 148 -0.81 -3.72 -6.95
CA PHE A 148 0.37 -4.57 -6.79
C PHE A 148 0.50 -5.65 -7.85
N SER A 149 -0.60 -6.28 -8.28
CA SER A 149 -0.52 -7.28 -9.35
C SER A 149 -0.05 -6.67 -10.66
N VAL A 150 -0.52 -5.45 -10.97
CA VAL A 150 -0.10 -4.72 -12.17
C VAL A 150 1.35 -4.26 -12.03
N THR A 151 1.75 -3.69 -10.90
CA THR A 151 3.15 -3.29 -10.65
C THR A 151 4.08 -4.49 -10.72
N TRP A 152 3.72 -5.62 -10.10
CA TRP A 152 4.50 -6.86 -10.16
C TRP A 152 4.64 -7.37 -11.59
N TYR A 153 3.57 -7.31 -12.39
CA TYR A 153 3.65 -7.67 -13.80
C TYR A 153 4.57 -6.71 -14.58
N ILE A 154 4.49 -5.40 -14.33
CA ILE A 154 5.40 -4.40 -14.92
C ILE A 154 6.86 -4.75 -14.63
N THR A 155 7.19 -5.09 -13.38
CA THR A 155 8.58 -5.33 -12.93
C THR A 155 9.13 -6.69 -13.32
N MET A 156 8.28 -7.68 -13.61
CA MET A 156 8.73 -9.03 -13.97
C MET A 156 8.72 -9.29 -15.48
N ALA A 157 8.03 -8.46 -16.26
CA ALA A 157 7.83 -8.72 -17.69
C ALA A 157 8.89 -8.01 -18.55
N GLU A 158 9.91 -8.77 -18.94
CA GLU A 158 10.99 -8.29 -19.85
C GLU A 158 10.47 -7.62 -21.13
N SER A 159 9.31 -8.05 -21.63
CA SER A 159 8.67 -7.50 -22.84
C SER A 159 8.17 -6.04 -22.72
N ILE A 160 8.15 -5.46 -21.52
CA ILE A 160 7.64 -4.10 -21.25
C ILE A 160 8.61 -3.26 -20.42
N VAL A 161 9.93 -3.51 -20.54
CA VAL A 161 11.00 -2.83 -19.77
C VAL A 161 10.89 -1.29 -19.76
N VAL A 162 10.54 -0.65 -20.88
CA VAL A 162 10.37 0.82 -20.94
C VAL A 162 9.30 1.32 -19.97
N ALA A 163 8.23 0.53 -19.75
CA ALA A 163 7.18 0.89 -18.80
C ALA A 163 7.64 0.74 -17.34
N GLU A 164 8.49 -0.25 -17.07
CA GLU A 164 9.14 -0.44 -15.77
C GLU A 164 10.09 0.73 -15.47
N GLU A 165 11.02 1.01 -16.38
CA GLU A 165 11.98 2.11 -16.26
C GLU A 165 11.27 3.45 -16.05
N TRP A 166 10.19 3.69 -16.80
CA TRP A 166 9.39 4.90 -16.64
C TRP A 166 8.70 4.98 -15.28
N LEU A 167 8.17 3.86 -14.77
CA LEU A 167 7.54 3.82 -13.46
C LEU A 167 8.57 4.05 -12.34
N ILE A 168 9.75 3.47 -12.44
CA ILE A 168 10.88 3.69 -11.51
C ILE A 168 11.30 5.16 -11.55
N TRP A 169 11.48 5.72 -12.75
CA TRP A 169 11.82 7.14 -12.91
C TRP A 169 10.78 8.05 -12.26
N LEU A 170 9.49 7.82 -12.51
CA LEU A 170 8.41 8.61 -11.92
C LEU A 170 8.42 8.56 -10.38
N GLN A 171 8.63 7.36 -9.81
CA GLN A 171 8.70 7.17 -8.36
C GLN A 171 9.92 7.86 -7.74
N ALA A 172 11.09 7.74 -8.37
CA ALA A 172 12.30 8.39 -7.91
C ALA A 172 12.18 9.91 -8.00
N GLU A 173 11.67 10.44 -9.11
CA GLU A 173 11.49 11.87 -9.32
C GLU A 173 10.51 12.48 -8.32
N PHE A 174 9.46 11.75 -7.94
CA PHE A 174 8.58 12.15 -6.85
C PHE A 174 9.33 12.30 -5.52
N VAL A 175 10.24 11.37 -5.19
CA VAL A 175 11.06 11.45 -3.97
C VAL A 175 12.05 12.61 -4.04
N TYR A 176 12.78 12.75 -5.16
CA TYR A 176 13.72 13.85 -5.36
C TYR A 176 13.05 15.22 -5.33
N THR A 177 11.82 15.35 -5.86
CA THR A 177 11.05 16.60 -5.75
C THR A 177 10.88 17.04 -4.29
N ILE A 178 10.71 16.10 -3.37
CA ILE A 178 10.55 16.39 -1.93
C ILE A 178 11.91 16.69 -1.28
N ILE A 179 12.97 15.94 -1.64
CA ILE A 179 14.34 16.21 -1.20
C ILE A 179 14.78 17.63 -1.60
N ASP A 180 14.57 17.98 -2.87
CA ASP A 180 14.88 19.28 -3.45
C ASP A 180 14.07 20.39 -2.75
N ALA A 181 12.79 20.15 -2.46
CA ALA A 181 11.93 21.11 -1.76
C ALA A 181 12.37 21.41 -0.31
N VAL A 182 13.04 20.46 0.36
CA VAL A 182 13.61 20.63 1.70
C VAL A 182 15.04 21.19 1.64
N GLY A 183 15.64 21.28 0.44
CA GLY A 183 17.01 21.77 0.23
C GLY A 183 18.07 20.81 0.78
N SER A 184 17.81 19.52 0.69
CA SER A 184 18.65 18.46 1.24
C SER A 184 19.54 17.84 0.16
N ASP A 185 20.80 17.54 0.48
CA ASP A 185 21.74 16.84 -0.43
C ASP A 185 21.63 15.29 -0.31
N LEU A 186 20.44 14.78 0.03
CA LEU A 186 20.23 13.34 0.18
C LEU A 186 20.10 12.71 -1.21
N GLU A 187 20.72 11.55 -1.40
CA GLU A 187 20.58 10.77 -2.62
C GLU A 187 19.99 9.39 -2.31
N LEU A 188 19.16 8.90 -3.22
CA LEU A 188 18.74 7.49 -3.18
C LEU A 188 19.96 6.61 -3.48
N ALA A 189 19.99 5.40 -2.92
CA ALA A 189 21.09 4.45 -3.14
C ALA A 189 21.34 4.13 -4.63
N THR A 190 20.29 4.22 -5.46
CA THR A 190 20.34 4.00 -6.91
C THR A 190 20.69 5.25 -7.71
N GLY A 191 20.91 6.40 -7.06
CA GLY A 191 21.07 7.70 -7.70
C GLY A 191 19.74 8.27 -8.23
N ARG A 192 19.82 9.41 -8.92
CA ARG A 192 18.68 10.03 -9.63
C ARG A 192 18.62 9.45 -11.05
N PRO A 193 17.56 8.69 -11.41
CA PRO A 193 17.47 8.10 -12.73
C PRO A 193 17.21 9.19 -13.80
N GLU A 194 17.75 8.95 -14.99
CA GLU A 194 17.51 9.81 -16.15
C GLU A 194 16.04 9.77 -16.60
N PRO A 195 15.52 10.87 -17.20
CA PRO A 195 14.17 10.88 -17.75
C PRO A 195 13.94 9.80 -18.82
N VAL A 196 12.91 8.99 -18.61
CA VAL A 196 12.54 7.90 -19.53
C VAL A 196 11.42 8.38 -20.47
N SER A 197 11.62 8.22 -21.78
CA SER A 197 10.61 8.52 -22.78
C SER A 197 9.71 7.32 -23.04
N LEU A 198 8.39 7.54 -23.09
CA LEU A 198 7.42 6.51 -23.50
C LEU A 198 7.32 6.34 -25.02
N ALA A 199 8.10 7.07 -25.82
CA ALA A 199 8.05 6.98 -27.28
C ALA A 199 8.34 5.56 -27.80
N ASP A 200 9.24 4.86 -27.13
CA ASP A 200 9.67 3.49 -27.47
C ASP A 200 8.90 2.42 -26.67
N ALA A 201 7.90 2.81 -25.89
CA ALA A 201 7.11 1.87 -25.10
C ALA A 201 6.24 1.00 -26.00
N THR A 202 6.25 -0.30 -25.75
CA THR A 202 5.36 -1.24 -26.45
C THR A 202 3.89 -0.94 -26.11
N ARG A 203 2.97 -1.31 -27.02
CA ARG A 203 1.52 -1.17 -26.76
C ARG A 203 1.10 -1.91 -25.48
N ALA A 204 1.72 -3.06 -25.19
CA ALA A 204 1.49 -3.82 -23.97
C ALA A 204 1.93 -3.03 -22.73
N GLY A 205 3.10 -2.38 -22.79
CA GLY A 205 3.59 -1.52 -21.71
C GLY A 205 2.66 -0.35 -21.43
N VAL A 206 2.25 0.38 -22.48
CA VAL A 206 1.30 1.51 -22.36
C VAL A 206 -0.06 1.05 -21.80
N SER A 207 -0.58 -0.09 -22.26
CA SER A 207 -1.85 -0.64 -21.78
C SER A 207 -1.77 -1.03 -20.30
N THR A 208 -0.64 -1.60 -19.88
CA THR A 208 -0.40 -2.01 -18.50
C THR A 208 -0.28 -0.79 -17.58
N LEU A 209 0.42 0.28 -18.01
CA LEU A 209 0.45 1.55 -17.28
C LEU A 209 -0.95 2.17 -17.17
N ALA A 210 -1.74 2.16 -18.25
CA ALA A 210 -3.12 2.64 -18.20
C ALA A 210 -3.96 1.85 -17.18
N LEU A 211 -3.81 0.53 -17.13
CA LEU A 211 -4.49 -0.32 -16.15
C LEU A 211 -4.07 0.01 -14.71
N LEU A 212 -2.79 0.33 -14.48
CA LEU A 212 -2.29 0.81 -13.19
C LEU A 212 -3.00 2.10 -12.77
N PHE A 213 -3.05 3.10 -13.66
CA PHE A 213 -3.72 4.38 -13.37
C PHE A 213 -5.22 4.23 -13.14
N VAL A 214 -5.91 3.36 -13.90
CA VAL A 214 -7.32 3.04 -13.67
C VAL A 214 -7.50 2.41 -12.29
N SER A 215 -6.62 1.48 -11.89
CA SER A 215 -6.68 0.84 -10.57
C SER A 215 -6.48 1.85 -9.44
N ILE A 216 -5.57 2.81 -9.60
CA ILE A 216 -5.38 3.93 -8.67
C ILE A 216 -6.63 4.82 -8.61
N ALA A 217 -7.22 5.19 -9.76
CA ALA A 217 -8.43 6.00 -9.79
C ALA A 217 -9.60 5.31 -9.09
N TYR A 218 -9.75 4.00 -9.27
CA TYR A 218 -10.76 3.20 -8.58
C TYR A 218 -10.50 3.09 -7.07
N TYR A 219 -9.25 2.96 -6.64
CA TYR A 219 -8.87 3.04 -5.24
C TYR A 219 -9.32 4.37 -4.61
N LEU A 220 -8.99 5.50 -5.25
CA LEU A 220 -9.38 6.83 -4.78
C LEU A 220 -10.90 7.02 -4.79
N TYR A 221 -11.59 6.51 -5.80
CA TYR A 221 -13.05 6.55 -5.87
C TYR A 221 -13.71 5.71 -4.77
N SER A 222 -13.13 4.57 -4.40
CA SER A 222 -13.60 3.76 -3.29
C SER A 222 -13.47 4.49 -1.95
N LEU A 223 -12.36 5.21 -1.72
CA LEU A 223 -12.21 6.07 -0.55
C LEU A 223 -13.23 7.21 -0.55
N TYR A 224 -13.44 7.85 -1.69
CA TYR A 224 -14.48 8.88 -1.85
C TYR A 224 -15.86 8.35 -1.44
N LEU A 225 -16.26 7.19 -1.98
CA LEU A 225 -17.51 6.53 -1.62
C LEU A 225 -17.53 6.13 -0.13
N GLY A 226 -16.39 5.75 0.42
CA GLY A 226 -16.26 5.43 1.84
C GLY A 226 -16.59 6.61 2.74
N ALA A 227 -16.10 7.79 2.40
CA ALA A 227 -16.48 9.01 3.10
C ALA A 227 -17.98 9.31 2.92
N GLN A 228 -18.51 9.20 1.70
CA GLN A 228 -19.93 9.49 1.46
C GLN A 228 -20.89 8.54 2.16
N ILE A 229 -20.61 7.24 2.12
CA ILE A 229 -21.54 6.20 2.55
C ILE A 229 -21.37 5.87 4.03
N ASN A 230 -20.12 5.75 4.51
CA ASN A 230 -19.88 5.31 5.89
C ASN A 230 -19.80 6.49 6.88
N HIS A 231 -19.60 7.71 6.37
CA HIS A 231 -19.44 8.94 7.15
C HIS A 231 -20.47 10.02 6.75
N ASP A 232 -21.47 9.69 5.93
CA ASP A 232 -22.50 10.62 5.45
C ASP A 232 -21.93 11.95 4.89
N ALA A 233 -20.71 11.89 4.35
CA ALA A 233 -20.01 13.06 3.89
C ALA A 233 -20.66 13.59 2.60
N ASN A 234 -20.82 14.92 2.52
CA ASN A 234 -21.15 15.55 1.25
C ASN A 234 -20.00 15.40 0.25
N ARG A 235 -20.25 15.74 -1.03
CA ARG A 235 -19.28 15.58 -2.12
C ARG A 235 -17.97 16.32 -1.86
N THR A 236 -18.04 17.53 -1.31
CA THR A 236 -16.87 18.36 -1.01
C THR A 236 -16.01 17.73 0.08
N THR A 237 -16.62 17.29 1.17
CA THR A 237 -15.92 16.60 2.27
C THR A 237 -15.28 15.29 1.79
N ALA A 238 -15.98 14.51 0.99
CA ALA A 238 -15.44 13.27 0.44
C ALA A 238 -14.26 13.52 -0.51
N LEU A 239 -14.33 14.57 -1.34
CA LEU A 239 -13.20 14.98 -2.19
C LEU A 239 -12.00 15.44 -1.35
N LEU A 240 -12.22 16.28 -0.33
CA LEU A 240 -11.16 16.70 0.59
C LEU A 240 -10.51 15.52 1.32
N THR A 241 -11.31 14.52 1.69
CA THR A 241 -10.82 13.29 2.30
C THR A 241 -9.87 12.54 1.37
N VAL A 242 -10.24 12.38 0.10
CA VAL A 242 -9.36 11.76 -0.89
C VAL A 242 -8.10 12.58 -1.13
N VAL A 243 -8.21 13.90 -1.28
CA VAL A 243 -7.05 14.79 -1.45
C VAL A 243 -6.08 14.65 -0.29
N LEU A 244 -6.59 14.61 0.95
CA LEU A 244 -5.74 14.44 2.13
C LEU A 244 -5.03 13.08 2.13
N VAL A 245 -5.72 12.01 1.73
CA VAL A 245 -5.09 10.69 1.55
C VAL A 245 -4.05 10.69 0.43
N VAL A 246 -4.29 11.37 -0.70
CA VAL A 246 -3.32 11.49 -1.81
C VAL A 246 -2.06 12.24 -1.42
N VAL A 247 -2.14 13.15 -0.44
CA VAL A 247 -0.97 13.85 0.12
C VAL A 247 -0.13 12.93 1.02
N SER A 248 -0.67 11.80 1.48
CA SER A 248 0.02 10.91 2.42
C SER A 248 1.37 10.37 1.94
N PRO A 249 1.59 9.98 0.66
CA PRO A 249 2.91 9.54 0.22
C PRO A 249 3.95 10.66 0.29
N ALA A 250 3.54 11.91 0.05
CA ALA A 250 4.45 13.05 0.16
C ALA A 250 4.85 13.30 1.61
N LEU A 251 3.91 13.17 2.56
CA LEU A 251 4.21 13.25 3.99
C LEU A 251 5.08 12.09 4.46
N PHE A 252 4.87 10.89 3.91
CA PHE A 252 5.69 9.72 4.22
C PHE A 252 7.15 9.96 3.81
N VAL A 253 7.37 10.36 2.55
CA VAL A 253 8.72 10.67 2.04
C VAL A 253 9.35 11.83 2.81
N LEU A 254 8.60 12.91 3.07
CA LEU A 254 9.07 14.04 3.87
C LEU A 254 9.49 13.56 5.28
N GLY A 255 8.68 12.73 5.93
CA GLY A 255 9.01 12.14 7.22
C GLY A 255 10.28 11.30 7.17
N SER A 256 10.45 10.47 6.13
CA SER A 256 11.67 9.68 5.91
C SER A 256 12.91 10.57 5.72
N VAL A 257 12.80 11.64 4.93
CA VAL A 257 13.88 12.64 4.73
C VAL A 257 14.25 13.31 6.05
N LEU A 258 13.27 13.76 6.83
CA LEU A 258 13.52 14.39 8.12
C LEU A 258 14.15 13.41 9.12
N VAL A 259 13.73 12.16 9.14
CA VAL A 259 14.36 11.11 9.97
C VAL A 259 15.80 10.86 9.52
N ALA A 260 16.09 10.82 8.22
CA ALA A 260 17.47 10.67 7.74
C ALA A 260 18.37 11.86 8.13
N LEU A 261 17.86 13.09 8.05
CA LEU A 261 18.62 14.30 8.38
C LEU A 261 18.84 14.51 9.88
N TYR A 262 17.81 14.27 10.70
CA TYR A 262 17.81 14.63 12.13
C TYR A 262 17.79 13.43 13.07
N GLY A 263 17.39 12.25 12.58
CA GLY A 263 17.40 11.00 13.33
C GLY A 263 18.81 10.52 13.67
N GLY A 264 19.86 11.07 13.04
CA GLY A 264 21.25 10.90 13.48
C GLY A 264 21.55 11.38 14.90
N ALA A 265 20.67 12.20 15.51
CA ALA A 265 20.74 12.53 16.95
C ALA A 265 20.14 11.45 17.88
N LEU A 266 19.49 10.43 17.31
CA LEU A 266 19.02 9.20 17.97
C LEU A 266 19.64 8.01 17.23
N SER A 267 20.93 7.81 17.49
CA SER A 267 21.80 6.72 17.01
C SER A 267 21.09 5.49 16.44
N LEU A 268 21.12 5.34 15.12
CA LEU A 268 21.36 4.04 14.49
C LEU A 268 22.76 4.11 13.89
N THR A 269 23.75 3.90 14.74
CA THR A 269 25.02 3.31 14.30
C THR A 269 24.71 2.01 13.58
N THR A 270 25.38 1.80 12.44
CA THR A 270 25.52 0.55 11.66
C THR A 270 24.28 0.00 10.97
N VAL A 271 24.16 0.29 9.66
CA VAL A 271 24.07 -0.71 8.59
C VAL A 271 25.04 -0.29 7.49
#